data_AF-A0A2P5BMA9-F1
#
_entry.id   AF-A0A2P5BMA9-F1
#
_cell.length_a   1.000
_cell.length_b   1.000
_cell.length_c   1.000
_cell.angle_alpha   90.00
_cell.angle_beta   90.00
_cell.angle_gamma   90.00
#
_symmetry.space_group_name_H-M   'P 1'
#
loop_
_entity.id
_entity.type
_entity.pdbx_description
1 polymer ?
#
loop_
_entity_poly.entity_id
_entity_poly.type
_entity_poly.pdbx_seq_one_letter_code
_entity_poly.pdbx_strand_id
1 'polypeptide(L)'
;MLSELTFNIIMRMVAGKRYYGDDVTDEEEARQFREILKEIFENGGAGNPGDFLPILNWIGGFEKRLQRLSKRTDLFLQGLIEEHRGKAKNDDEPRNTMIDHLLSLQESQPDYYTDQIIKGFVLKYFNSLIISLFTGDSSESYVGFNF
;
A
#
# COMPACT_ATOMS: atom_id res chain seq x y z
N MET A 1 -9.01 14.96 5.42
CA MET A 1 -8.04 15.92 5.99
C MET A 1 -6.88 15.26 6.73
N LEU A 2 -7.05 14.67 7.94
CA LEU A 2 -5.89 14.04 8.62
C LEU A 2 -5.39 12.77 7.91
N SER A 3 -6.30 11.87 7.53
CA SER A 3 -5.97 10.64 6.81
C SER A 3 -5.26 10.90 5.47
N GLU A 4 -5.75 11.88 4.70
CA GLU A 4 -5.17 12.30 3.40
C GLU A 4 -3.74 12.83 3.55
N LEU A 5 -3.50 13.67 4.55
CA LEU A 5 -2.15 14.16 4.88
C LEU A 5 -1.23 12.97 5.23
N THR A 6 -1.73 12.04 6.04
CA THR A 6 -0.94 10.86 6.40
C THR A 6 -0.62 10.01 5.17
N PHE A 7 -1.58 9.71 4.31
CA PHE A 7 -1.32 8.94 3.09
C PHE A 7 -0.31 9.63 2.17
N ASN A 8 -0.37 10.96 2.06
CA ASN A 8 0.64 11.72 1.34
C ASN A 8 2.03 11.57 1.96
N ILE A 9 2.16 11.64 3.29
CA ILE A 9 3.45 11.42 3.97
C ILE A 9 3.97 10.01 3.68
N ILE A 10 3.09 9.01 3.73
CA ILE A 10 3.45 7.62 3.47
C ILE A 10 3.94 7.43 2.04
N MET A 11 3.16 7.89 1.07
CA MET A 11 3.51 7.71 -0.33
C MET A 11 4.74 8.51 -0.74
N ARG A 12 5.01 9.63 -0.05
CA ARG A 12 6.28 10.36 -0.19
C ARG A 12 7.45 9.52 0.27
N MET A 13 7.34 8.78 1.39
CA MET A 13 8.39 7.89 1.88
C MET A 13 8.53 6.62 1.04
N VAL A 14 7.41 6.04 0.60
CA VAL A 14 7.39 4.75 -0.11
C VAL A 14 7.85 4.90 -1.56
N ALA A 15 7.33 5.90 -2.27
CA ALA A 15 7.46 6.04 -3.73
C ALA A 15 7.81 7.47 -4.18
N GLY A 16 8.03 8.42 -3.25
CA GLY A 16 8.29 9.82 -3.59
C GLY A 16 7.07 10.60 -4.06
N LYS A 17 5.86 10.04 -3.97
CA LYS A 17 4.64 10.58 -4.59
C LYS A 17 3.63 11.16 -3.59
N ARG A 18 2.70 11.97 -4.11
CA ARG A 18 1.54 12.50 -3.40
C ARG A 18 0.28 12.21 -4.22
N TYR A 19 -0.83 11.88 -3.54
CA TYR A 19 -2.10 11.52 -4.20
C TYR A 19 -3.30 12.33 -3.72
N TYR A 20 -3.05 13.33 -2.87
CA TYR A 20 -4.05 14.30 -2.42
C TYR A 20 -3.47 15.72 -2.49
N GLY A 21 -4.34 16.70 -2.75
CA GLY A 21 -3.99 18.13 -2.84
C GLY A 21 -3.66 18.57 -4.27
N ASP A 22 -3.38 19.87 -4.44
CA ASP A 22 -3.19 20.50 -5.75
C ASP A 22 -1.86 20.13 -6.44
N ASP A 23 -0.89 19.58 -5.69
CA ASP A 23 0.44 19.17 -6.18
C ASP A 23 0.46 17.75 -6.79
N VAL A 24 -0.69 17.13 -7.06
CA VAL A 24 -0.76 15.79 -7.65
C VAL A 24 -0.28 15.87 -9.11
N THR A 25 0.78 15.13 -9.43
CA THR A 25 1.41 15.13 -10.76
C THR A 25 0.80 14.12 -11.72
N ASP A 26 0.16 13.07 -11.20
CA ASP A 26 -0.56 12.05 -11.97
C ASP A 26 -1.93 11.79 -11.32
N GLU A 27 -2.96 12.42 -11.88
CA GLU A 27 -4.30 12.36 -11.33
C GLU A 27 -4.98 11.00 -11.53
N GLU A 28 -4.60 10.25 -12.58
CA GLU A 28 -5.17 8.93 -12.84
C GLU A 28 -4.59 7.90 -11.86
N GLU A 29 -3.28 7.91 -11.65
CA GLU A 29 -2.64 7.10 -10.60
C GLU A 29 -3.18 7.45 -9.21
N ALA A 30 -3.33 8.75 -8.93
CA ALA A 30 -3.90 9.22 -7.67
C ALA A 30 -5.34 8.74 -7.47
N ARG A 31 -6.18 8.79 -8.51
CA ARG A 31 -7.55 8.27 -8.46
C ARG A 31 -7.56 6.77 -8.16
N GLN A 32 -6.72 5.98 -8.83
CA GLN A 32 -6.61 4.54 -8.57
C GLN A 32 -6.19 4.24 -7.13
N PHE A 33 -5.18 4.96 -6.62
CA PHE A 33 -4.75 4.84 -5.24
C PHE A 33 -5.88 5.15 -4.25
N ARG A 34 -6.59 6.27 -4.43
CA ARG A 34 -7.70 6.68 -3.55
C ARG A 34 -8.85 5.66 -3.54
N GLU A 35 -9.14 5.05 -4.70
CA GLU A 35 -10.14 3.97 -4.78
C GLU A 35 -9.69 2.71 -4.04
N ILE A 36 -8.42 2.30 -4.20
CA ILE A 36 -7.85 1.16 -3.46
C ILE A 36 -7.93 1.41 -1.96
N LEU A 37 -7.52 2.60 -1.50
CA LEU A 37 -7.60 2.96 -0.08
C LEU A 37 -9.01 2.93 0.46
N LYS A 38 -9.95 3.55 -0.26
CA LYS A 38 -11.36 3.55 0.14
C LYS A 38 -11.87 2.12 0.34
N GLU A 39 -11.58 1.22 -0.60
CA GLU A 39 -12.00 -0.18 -0.48
C GLU A 39 -11.26 -0.93 0.63
N ILE A 40 -9.99 -0.64 0.90
CA ILE A 40 -9.27 -1.22 2.05
C ILE A 40 -9.97 -0.83 3.36
N PHE A 41 -10.36 0.44 3.53
CA PHE A 41 -11.07 0.88 4.74
C PHE A 41 -12.46 0.27 4.89
N GLU A 42 -13.20 0.17 3.78
CA GLU A 42 -14.52 -0.44 3.77
C GLU A 42 -14.49 -1.94 4.08
N ASN A 43 -13.42 -2.66 3.72
CA ASN A 43 -13.27 -4.09 4.00
C ASN A 43 -12.50 -4.38 5.30
N GLY A 44 -11.69 -3.44 5.79
CA GLY A 44 -10.80 -3.60 6.95
C GLY A 44 -11.39 -3.21 8.30
N GLY A 45 -12.67 -2.83 8.37
CA GLY A 45 -13.35 -2.64 9.65
C GLY A 45 -13.13 -1.30 10.34
N ALA A 46 -12.70 -0.26 9.62
CA ALA A 46 -12.71 1.10 10.14
C ALA A 46 -14.14 1.68 10.25
N GLY A 47 -15.15 0.96 9.74
CA GLY A 47 -16.52 1.04 10.20
C GLY A 47 -16.71 0.09 11.38
N ASN A 48 -17.22 0.63 12.50
CA ASN A 48 -17.63 -0.01 13.74
C ASN A 48 -17.47 -1.55 13.78
N PRO A 49 -16.66 -2.14 14.69
CA PRO A 49 -16.48 -3.59 14.79
C PRO A 49 -17.78 -4.41 14.97
N GLY A 50 -18.88 -3.76 15.37
CA GLY A 50 -20.23 -4.34 15.39
C GLY A 50 -20.89 -4.56 14.02
N ASP A 51 -20.32 -4.03 12.94
CA ASP A 51 -20.78 -4.22 11.55
C ASP A 51 -20.09 -5.42 10.86
N PHE A 52 -19.14 -6.09 11.53
CA PHE A 52 -18.70 -7.43 11.16
C PHE A 52 -19.82 -8.42 11.48
N LEU A 53 -20.83 -8.44 10.61
CA LEU A 53 -21.80 -9.50 10.61
C LEU A 53 -21.09 -10.79 10.17
N PRO A 54 -21.12 -11.89 10.96
CA PRO A 54 -20.72 -13.23 10.50
C PRO A 54 -21.48 -13.72 9.25
N ILE A 55 -22.44 -12.93 8.74
CA ILE A 55 -23.23 -13.15 7.52
C ILE A 55 -22.44 -12.82 6.23
N LEU A 56 -21.33 -12.07 6.27
CA LEU A 56 -20.52 -11.81 5.06
C LEU A 56 -19.87 -13.07 4.49
N ASN A 57 -19.64 -14.10 5.32
CA ASN A 57 -19.24 -15.43 4.86
C ASN A 57 -20.36 -16.20 4.12
N TRP A 58 -21.62 -15.76 4.20
CA TRP A 58 -22.76 -16.43 3.55
C TRP A 58 -22.96 -15.96 2.10
N ILE A 59 -22.61 -14.71 1.80
CA ILE A 59 -22.75 -14.16 0.44
C ILE A 59 -21.38 -14.23 -0.22
N GLY A 60 -21.11 -15.26 -1.03
CA GLY A 60 -19.84 -15.49 -1.73
C GLY A 60 -19.31 -14.37 -2.68
N GLY A 61 -19.83 -13.15 -2.54
CA GLY A 61 -19.33 -11.92 -3.16
C GLY A 61 -18.19 -11.24 -2.38
N PHE A 62 -18.06 -11.47 -1.07
CA PHE A 62 -16.99 -10.86 -0.26
C PHE A 62 -15.59 -11.32 -0.70
N GLU A 63 -15.39 -12.63 -0.84
CA GLU A 63 -14.14 -13.21 -1.34
C GLU A 63 -13.80 -12.68 -2.75
N LYS A 64 -14.76 -12.65 -3.66
CA LYS A 64 -14.58 -12.10 -5.01
C LYS A 64 -14.25 -10.61 -5.01
N ARG A 65 -14.76 -9.84 -4.04
CA ARG A 65 -14.40 -8.42 -3.86
C ARG A 65 -12.96 -8.29 -3.38
N LEU A 66 -12.57 -9.05 -2.37
CA LEU A 66 -11.19 -9.06 -1.87
C LEU A 66 -10.18 -9.51 -2.92
N GLN A 67 -10.50 -10.53 -3.72
CA GLN A 67 -9.63 -10.97 -4.83
C GLN A 67 -9.44 -9.86 -5.86
N ARG A 68 -10.52 -9.13 -6.21
CA ARG A 68 -10.42 -7.99 -7.14
C ARG A 68 -9.61 -6.83 -6.56
N LEU A 69 -9.80 -6.52 -5.29
CA LEU A 69 -9.02 -5.51 -4.58
C LEU A 69 -7.54 -5.91 -4.54
N SER A 70 -7.23 -7.14 -4.12
CA SER A 70 -5.87 -7.69 -4.08
C SER A 70 -5.18 -7.59 -5.44
N LYS A 71 -5.85 -7.95 -6.53
CA LYS A 71 -5.30 -7.83 -7.89
C LYS A 71 -5.02 -6.39 -8.29
N ARG A 72 -5.91 -5.45 -7.97
CA ARG A 72 -5.71 -4.02 -8.26
C ARG A 72 -4.54 -3.44 -7.46
N THR A 73 -4.43 -3.80 -6.18
CA THR A 73 -3.32 -3.40 -5.32
C THR A 73 -2.00 -3.97 -5.83
N ASP A 74 -1.97 -5.24 -6.23
CA ASP A 74 -0.77 -5.88 -6.81
C ASP A 74 -0.29 -5.17 -8.08
N LEU A 75 -1.21 -4.88 -9.01
CA LEU A 75 -0.91 -4.15 -10.24
C LEU A 75 -0.42 -2.73 -9.96
N PHE A 76 -1.06 -2.02 -9.02
CA PHE A 76 -0.66 -0.68 -8.62
C PHE A 76 0.78 -0.67 -8.07
N LEU A 77 1.10 -1.58 -7.13
CA LEU A 77 2.45 -1.67 -6.57
C LEU A 77 3.48 -2.13 -7.61
N GLN A 78 3.10 -3.01 -8.54
CA GLN A 78 3.96 -3.40 -9.65
C GLN A 78 4.32 -2.20 -10.53
N GLY A 79 3.35 -1.34 -10.85
CA GLY A 79 3.58 -0.11 -11.60
C GLY A 79 4.60 0.81 -10.92
N LEU A 80 4.49 0.98 -9.60
CA LEU A 80 5.46 1.76 -8.83
C LEU A 80 6.87 1.17 -8.89
N ILE A 81 7.00 -0.16 -8.77
CA ILE A 81 8.29 -0.86 -8.89
C ILE A 81 8.90 -0.64 -10.27
N GLU A 82 8.12 -0.78 -11.33
CA GLU A 82 8.56 -0.61 -12.72
C GLU A 82 8.99 0.83 -13.02
N GLU A 83 8.26 1.82 -12.51
CA GLU A 83 8.63 3.23 -12.62
C GLU A 83 10.00 3.50 -11.98
N HIS A 84 10.25 3.01 -10.76
CA HIS A 84 11.52 3.23 -10.07
C HIS A 84 12.69 2.52 -10.78
N ARG A 85 12.47 1.33 -11.35
CA ARG A 85 13.46 0.69 -12.24
C ARG A 85 13.73 1.49 -13.50
N GLY A 86 12.74 2.21 -14.02
CA GLY A 86 12.89 3.12 -15.16
C GLY A 86 13.73 4.36 -14.82
N LYS A 87 13.48 4.98 -13.65
CA LYS A 87 14.23 6.14 -13.15
C LYS A 87 15.70 5.85 -12.91
N ALA A 88 16.00 4.65 -12.42
CA ALA A 88 17.37 4.16 -12.19
C ALA A 88 18.31 4.27 -13.40
N LYS A 89 17.77 4.38 -14.62
CA LYS A 89 18.54 4.44 -15.86
C LYS A 89 18.82 5.86 -16.37
N ASN A 90 18.11 6.89 -15.87
CA ASN A 90 18.03 8.18 -16.55
C ASN A 90 18.28 9.42 -15.67
N ASP A 91 18.37 9.33 -14.34
CA ASP A 91 18.50 10.52 -13.46
C ASP A 91 19.55 10.39 -12.34
N ASP A 92 20.19 11.53 -12.04
CA ASP A 92 21.05 11.79 -10.87
C ASP A 92 20.23 12.14 -9.60
N GLU A 93 18.90 11.98 -9.63
CA GLU A 93 18.07 12.26 -8.46
C GLU A 93 18.35 11.26 -7.32
N PRO A 94 18.42 11.75 -6.06
CA PRO A 94 18.71 10.89 -4.92
C PRO A 94 17.61 9.85 -4.72
N ARG A 95 17.97 8.59 -4.97
CA ARG A 95 17.24 7.35 -4.63
C ARG A 95 17.03 7.24 -3.11
N ASN A 96 15.99 7.90 -2.60
CA ASN A 96 15.75 7.96 -1.16
C ASN A 96 14.34 7.50 -0.75
N THR A 97 13.68 6.71 -1.61
CA THR A 97 12.42 6.06 -1.29
C THR A 97 12.63 4.64 -0.76
N MET A 98 11.62 4.10 -0.08
CA MET A 98 11.64 2.70 0.34
C MET A 98 11.76 1.75 -0.85
N ILE A 99 11.06 2.03 -1.96
CA ILE A 99 11.13 1.21 -3.18
C ILE A 99 12.55 1.26 -3.77
N ASP A 100 13.18 2.44 -3.83
CA ASP A 100 14.56 2.55 -4.31
C ASP A 100 15.53 1.71 -3.49
N HIS A 101 15.38 1.74 -2.16
CA HIS A 101 16.26 0.98 -1.26
C HIS A 101 16.03 -0.53 -1.38
N LEU A 102 14.78 -0.97 -1.52
CA LEU A 102 14.46 -2.38 -1.73
C LEU A 102 14.92 -2.88 -3.11
N LEU A 103 14.87 -2.03 -4.13
CA LEU A 103 15.41 -2.35 -5.46
C LEU A 103 16.94 -2.44 -5.46
N SER A 104 17.65 -1.59 -4.73
CA SER A 104 19.11 -1.74 -4.60
C SER A 104 19.49 -3.03 -3.87
N LEU A 105 18.70 -3.45 -2.88
CA LEU A 105 18.86 -4.75 -2.24
C LEU A 105 18.59 -5.91 -3.22
N GLN A 106 17.60 -5.78 -4.09
CA GLN A 106 17.32 -6.74 -5.17
C GLN A 106 18.50 -6.89 -6.15
N GLU A 107 19.22 -5.82 -6.48
CA GLU A 107 20.42 -5.91 -7.32
C GLU A 107 21.50 -6.80 -6.70
N SER A 108 21.65 -6.76 -5.37
CA SER A 108 22.65 -7.55 -4.63
C SER A 108 22.18 -8.96 -4.25
N GLN A 109 20.89 -9.14 -3.98
CA GLN A 109 20.27 -10.35 -3.43
C GLN A 109 18.94 -10.63 -4.14
N PRO A 110 18.95 -10.91 -5.46
CA PRO A 110 17.74 -10.99 -6.28
C PRO A 110 16.79 -12.11 -5.86
N ASP A 111 17.32 -13.23 -5.36
CA ASP A 111 16.51 -14.36 -4.89
C ASP A 111 15.76 -14.05 -3.58
N TYR A 112 16.25 -13.06 -2.81
CA TYR A 112 15.66 -12.69 -1.52
C TYR A 112 14.69 -11.51 -1.64
N TYR A 113 15.00 -10.53 -2.49
CA TYR A 113 14.18 -9.32 -2.69
C TYR A 113 13.44 -9.40 -4.03
N THR A 114 12.62 -10.43 -4.21
CA THR A 114 11.72 -10.52 -5.38
C THR A 114 10.65 -9.44 -5.32
N ASP A 115 10.00 -9.13 -6.45
CA ASP A 115 8.93 -8.12 -6.51
C ASP A 115 7.81 -8.42 -5.51
N GLN A 116 7.50 -9.70 -5.30
CA GLN A 116 6.52 -10.13 -4.31
C GLN A 116 6.94 -9.76 -2.89
N ILE A 117 8.21 -9.92 -2.54
CA ILE A 117 8.76 -9.55 -1.24
C ILE A 117 8.76 -8.03 -1.05
N ILE A 118 9.16 -7.27 -2.09
CA ILE A 118 9.14 -5.80 -2.07
C ILE A 118 7.71 -5.28 -1.85
N LYS A 119 6.73 -5.79 -2.62
CA LYS A 119 5.31 -5.47 -2.43
C LYS A 119 4.84 -5.82 -1.02
N GLY A 120 5.25 -6.98 -0.51
CA GLY A 120 4.96 -7.41 0.86
C GLY A 120 5.47 -6.43 1.92
N PHE A 121 6.71 -5.95 1.79
CA PHE A 121 7.27 -4.94 2.69
C PHE A 121 6.49 -3.62 2.64
N VAL A 122 6.16 -3.13 1.44
CA VAL A 122 5.36 -1.90 1.27
C VAL A 122 3.99 -2.05 1.93
N LEU A 123 3.29 -3.16 1.68
CA LEU A 123 1.99 -3.44 2.29
C LEU A 123 2.07 -3.56 3.81
N LYS A 124 3.09 -4.24 4.35
CA LYS A 124 3.27 -4.37 5.80
C LYS A 124 3.50 -3.02 6.47
N TYR A 125 4.35 -2.17 5.86
CA TYR A 125 4.59 -0.81 6.36
C TYR A 125 3.32 0.03 6.32
N PHE A 126 2.59 -0.02 5.20
CA PHE A 126 1.34 0.70 5.01
C PHE A 126 0.28 0.28 6.04
N ASN A 127 0.08 -1.02 6.22
CA ASN A 127 -0.88 -1.58 7.18
C ASN A 127 -0.52 -1.24 8.63
N SER A 128 0.76 -1.38 9.01
CA SER A 128 1.23 -1.06 10.36
C SER A 128 0.94 0.40 10.72
N LEU A 129 1.13 1.31 9.76
CA LEU A 129 0.92 2.72 9.99
C LEU A 129 -0.57 3.09 10.04
N ILE A 130 -1.41 2.49 9.19
CA ILE A 130 -2.87 2.60 9.31
C ILE A 130 -3.32 2.17 10.71
N ILE A 131 -2.92 0.97 11.15
CA ILE A 131 -3.31 0.46 12.48
C ILE A 131 -2.91 1.46 13.58
N SER A 132 -1.68 1.99 13.55
CA SER A 132 -1.23 2.96 14.54
C SER A 132 -2.06 4.26 14.58
N LEU A 133 -2.60 4.71 13.44
CA LEU A 133 -3.40 5.93 13.35
C LEU A 133 -4.83 5.75 13.87
N PHE A 134 -5.41 4.56 13.67
CA PHE A 134 -6.80 4.28 14.04
C PHE A 134 -6.96 3.67 15.43
N THR A 135 -5.95 2.95 15.92
CA THR A 135 -6.00 2.29 17.24
C THR A 135 -5.27 3.08 18.32
N GLY A 136 -4.37 3.99 17.95
CA GLY A 136 -3.50 4.70 18.89
C GLY A 136 -2.48 3.80 19.59
N ASP A 137 -2.42 2.51 19.23
CA ASP A 137 -1.52 1.52 19.82
C ASP A 137 -0.44 1.14 18.81
N SER A 138 0.82 1.39 19.16
CA SER A 138 1.99 1.02 18.36
C SER A 138 2.48 -0.40 18.66
N SER A 139 1.82 -1.14 19.56
CA SER A 139 2.31 -2.42 20.08
C SER A 139 1.81 -3.66 19.32
N GLU A 140 0.77 -3.57 18.50
CA GLU A 140 0.26 -4.71 17.73
C GLU A 140 0.97 -4.90 16.38
N SER A 141 2.26 -5.20 16.43
CA SER A 141 2.99 -5.75 15.27
C SER A 141 2.77 -7.26 15.08
N TYR A 142 1.99 -7.89 15.97
CA TYR A 142 1.79 -9.34 16.09
C TYR A 142 0.33 -9.81 15.92
N VAL A 143 -0.47 -9.20 15.06
CA VAL A 143 -1.66 -9.92 14.55
C VAL A 143 -1.26 -10.56 13.23
N GLY A 144 -0.77 -11.79 13.33
CA GLY A 144 -0.42 -12.62 12.19
C GLY A 144 -1.66 -12.89 11.34
N PHE A 145 -1.58 -12.51 10.07
CA PHE A 145 -2.34 -13.23 9.05
C PHE A 145 -1.66 -14.60 8.90
N ASN A 146 -2.07 -15.54 9.74
CA ASN A 146 -1.80 -16.95 9.50
C ASN A 146 -2.65 -17.36 8.30
N PHE A 147 -1.98 -17.67 7.19
CA PHE A 147 -2.57 -18.39 6.07
C PHE A 147 -2.91 -19.82 6.47
#